data_AF-C5DSB8-F1
#
_entry.id   AF-C5DSB8-F1
#
_cell.length_a   1.000
_cell.length_b   1.000
_cell.length_c   1.000
_cell.angle_alpha   90.00
_cell.angle_beta   90.00
_cell.angle_gamma   90.00
#
_symmetry.space_group_name_H-M   'P 1'
#
loop_
_entity.id
_entity.type
_entity.pdbx_description
1 polymer ?
#
loop_
_entity_poly.entity_id
_entity_poly.type
_entity_poly.pdbx_seq_one_letter_code
_entity_poly.pdbx_strand_id
1 'polypeptide(L)' 'MSGMFSAPKAPQPPKSAFQKFKESPLYTIVLNGGFFVAGVAFIQSPLMDMMAPQL' A
#
# COMPACT_ATOMS: atom_id res chain seq x y z
N MET A 1 -4.68 28.86 -32.35
CA MET A 1 -3.75 28.90 -31.20
C MET A 1 -4.56 28.99 -29.91
N SER A 2 -4.97 27.85 -29.36
CA SER A 2 -5.64 27.73 -28.06
C SER A 2 -4.58 27.70 -26.95
N GLY A 3 -4.02 28.87 -26.67
CA GLY A 3 -3.07 29.08 -25.60
C GLY A 3 -3.77 29.08 -24.24
N MET A 4 -3.35 28.15 -23.39
CA MET A 4 -2.77 28.52 -22.10
C MET A 4 -3.71 29.22 -21.10
N PHE A 5 -4.72 28.49 -20.61
CA PHE A 5 -5.25 28.73 -19.26
C PHE A 5 -4.62 27.73 -18.28
N SER A 6 -3.39 27.99 -17.88
CA SER A 6 -2.81 27.38 -16.67
C SER A 6 -3.29 28.21 -15.49
N ALA A 7 -4.42 27.82 -14.90
CA ALA A 7 -4.89 28.44 -13.66
C ALA A 7 -3.78 28.33 -12.58
N PRO A 8 -3.50 29.41 -11.82
CA PRO A 8 -2.48 29.38 -10.77
C PRO A 8 -2.85 28.30 -9.74
N LYS A 9 -1.97 27.31 -9.60
CA LYS A 9 -2.12 26.20 -8.65
C LYS A 9 -2.10 26.78 -7.25
N ALA A 10 -3.24 26.75 -6.55
CA ALA A 10 -3.34 27.18 -5.17
C ALA A 10 -2.30 26.44 -4.30
N PRO A 11 -1.72 27.08 -3.26
CA PRO A 11 -0.73 26.46 -2.40
C PRO A 11 -1.30 25.17 -1.79
N GLN A 12 -0.70 24.02 -2.13
CA GLN A 12 -1.10 22.77 -1.48
C GLN A 12 -0.64 22.79 -0.02
N PRO A 13 -1.51 22.42 0.94
CA PRO A 13 -1.13 22.35 2.33
C PRO A 13 0.03 21.38 2.52
N PRO A 14 0.94 21.63 3.49
CA PRO A 14 2.10 20.78 3.71
C PRO A 14 1.67 19.34 4.02
N LYS A 15 2.24 18.38 3.29
CA LYS A 15 1.91 16.96 3.45
C LYS A 15 2.26 16.46 4.85
N SER A 16 1.36 15.67 5.44
CA SER A 16 1.60 15.04 6.74
C SER A 16 2.73 14.01 6.67
N ALA A 17 3.36 13.69 7.81
CA ALA A 17 4.42 12.69 7.87
C ALA A 17 3.98 11.32 7.31
N PHE A 18 2.73 10.94 7.57
CA PHE A 18 2.16 9.71 7.02
C PHE A 18 1.98 9.77 5.49
N GLN A 19 1.55 10.90 4.94
CA GLN A 19 1.45 11.08 3.49
C GLN A 19 2.84 10.98 2.83
N LYS A 20 3.85 11.62 3.42
CA LYS A 20 5.24 11.52 2.96
C LYS A 20 5.77 10.09 3.02
N PHE A 21 5.43 9.34 4.08
CA PHE A 21 5.79 7.93 4.20
C PHE A 21 5.11 7.08 3.10
N LYS A 22 3.80 7.22 2.90
CA LYS A 22 3.04 6.47 1.88
C LYS A 22 3.54 6.71 0.45
N GLU A 23 4.05 7.90 0.17
CA GLU A 23 4.63 8.25 -1.13
C GLU A 23 6.08 7.77 -1.29
N SER A 24 6.71 7.28 -0.23
CA SER A 24 8.08 6.77 -0.28
C SER A 24 8.13 5.33 -0.82
N PRO A 25 9.24 4.93 -1.48
CA PRO A 25 9.45 3.54 -1.88
C PRO A 25 9.42 2.54 -0.73
N LEU A 26 9.75 3.00 0.49
CA LEU A 26 9.77 2.18 1.70
C LEU A 26 8.38 1.67 2.07
N TYR A 27 7.32 2.44 1.79
CA TYR A 27 5.95 2.03 2.05
C TYR A 27 5.62 0.72 1.34
N THR A 28 5.94 0.62 0.05
CA THR A 28 5.70 -0.59 -0.74
C THR A 28 6.51 -1.79 -0.23
N ILE A 29 7.75 -1.57 0.21
CA ILE A 29 8.59 -2.63 0.78
C ILE A 29 7.98 -3.17 2.08
N VAL A 30 7.63 -2.28 3.00
CA VAL A 30 7.02 -2.67 4.29
C VAL A 30 5.66 -3.32 4.08
N LEU A 31 4.85 -2.77 3.18
CA LEU A 31 3.52 -3.30 2.88
C LEU A 31 3.60 -4.73 2.33
N ASN A 32 4.40 -4.95 1.28
CA ASN A 32 4.54 -6.28 0.68
C ASN A 32 5.29 -7.25 1.59
N GLY A 33 6.31 -6.79 2.33
CA GLY A 33 6.98 -7.60 3.33
C GLY A 33 6.04 -8.04 4.44
N GLY A 34 5.17 -7.14 4.91
CA GLY A 34 4.11 -7.46 5.87
C GLY A 34 3.13 -8.49 5.33
N PHE A 35 2.65 -8.32 4.08
CA PHE A 35 1.78 -9.30 3.44
C PHE A 35 2.45 -10.66 3.25
N PHE A 36 3.74 -10.69 2.92
CA PHE A 36 4.49 -11.94 2.80
C PHE A 36 4.55 -12.69 4.13
N VAL A 37 4.96 -12.02 5.21
CA VAL A 37 5.03 -12.64 6.55
C VAL A 37 3.65 -13.11 7.02
N ALA A 38 2.62 -12.29 6.82
CA ALA A 38 1.25 -12.66 7.15
C ALA A 38 0.78 -13.87 6.33
N GLY A 39 1.09 -13.93 5.04
CA GLY A 39 0.79 -15.07 4.17
C GLY A 39 1.51 -16.35 4.60
N VAL A 40 2.80 -16.25 4.94
CA VAL A 40 3.60 -17.38 5.46
C VAL A 40 3.02 -17.90 6.78
N ALA A 41 2.64 -17.00 7.69
CA ALA A 41 2.00 -17.38 8.95
C ALA A 41 0.63 -18.02 8.72
N PHE A 42 -0.16 -17.49 7.79
CA PHE A 42 -1.47 -18.04 7.44
C PHE A 42 -1.35 -19.46 6.83
N ILE A 43 -0.46 -19.66 5.86
CA ILE A 43 -0.20 -20.96 5.21
C ILE A 43 0.23 -22.02 6.21
N GLN A 44 1.05 -21.65 7.19
CA GLN A 44 1.52 -22.57 8.24
C GLN A 44 0.57 -22.67 9.44
N SER A 45 -0.54 -21.92 9.45
CA SER A 45 -1.51 -21.97 10.54
C SER A 45 -2.54 -23.08 10.33
N PRO A 46 -3.13 -23.62 11.41
CA PRO A 46 -4.23 -24.60 11.31
C PRO A 46 -5.47 -24.09 10.56
N LEU A 47 -5.60 -22.77 10.37
CA LEU A 47 -6.69 -22.20 9.57
C LEU A 47 -6.63 -22.71 8.12
N MET A 48 -5.43 -22.96 7.60
CA MET A 48 -5.27 -23.47 6.24
C MET A 48 -5.62 -24.95 6.12
N ASP A 49 -5.45 -25.73 7.19
CA ASP A 49 -5.91 -27.12 7.22
C ASP A 49 -7.44 -27.21 7.18
N MET A 50 -8.14 -26.22 7.76
CA MET A 50 -9.61 -26.13 7.67
C MET A 50 -10.12 -25.83 6.26
N MET A 51 -9.25 -25.27 5.40
CA MET A 51 -9.58 -24.99 4.00
C MET A 51 -9.27 -26.17 3.07
N ALA A 52 -8.56 -27.20 3.56
CA ALA A 52 -8.26 -28.37 2.78
C ALA A 52 -9.53 -29.20 2.54
N PRO A 53 -9.77 -29.71 1.31
CA PRO A 53 -10.88 -30.61 1.04
C PRO A 53 -10.77 -31.88 1.90
N GLN A 54 -11.88 -32.25 2.52
CA GLN A 54 -12.01 -33.53 3.20
C GLN A 54 -12.46 -34.56 2.14
N LEU A 55 -11.54 -35.46 1.74
CA LEU A 55 -11.81 -36.58 0.84
C LEU A 55 -12.43 -37.76 1.61
#